data_AF-A0A661TEB4-F1
#
_entry.id   AF-A0A661TEB4-F1
#
_cell.length_a   1.000
_cell.length_b   1.000
_cell.length_c   1.000
_cell.angle_alpha   90.00
_cell.angle_beta   90.00
_cell.angle_gamma   90.00
#
_symmetry.space_group_name_H-M   'P 1'
#
loop_
_entity.id
_entity.type
_entity.pdbx_description
1 polymer ?
#
loop_
_entity_poly.entity_id
_entity_poly.type
_entity_poly.pdbx_seq_one_letter_code
_entity_poly.pdbx_strand_id
1 'polypeptide(L)'
;MTLKRITEHPILAIPEKKEVTFTWNGRTLTGYDGEMISSALIANGINVFGHHYKDGSPQGIFCANGQCSQCLVIADGHPVKSCMTPLQQGMAVTSVDGLPELPAEDTTAPVADIPVT
;
A
#
# COMPACT_ATOMS: atom_id res chain seq x y z
N MET A 1 -5.98 -0.25 20.45
CA MET A 1 -6.58 -0.15 19.09
C MET A 1 -7.17 -1.50 18.76
N THR A 2 -8.44 -1.57 18.37
CA THR A 2 -9.08 -2.84 18.02
C THR A 2 -8.67 -3.21 16.59
N LEU A 3 -7.93 -4.30 16.44
CA LEU A 3 -7.62 -4.89 15.14
C LEU A 3 -8.92 -5.32 14.47
N LYS A 4 -9.26 -4.73 13.32
CA LYS A 4 -10.45 -5.05 12.53
C LYS A 4 -10.19 -6.30 11.68
N ARG A 5 -10.08 -7.45 12.33
CA ARG A 5 -9.87 -8.76 11.69
C ARG A 5 -11.10 -9.64 11.87
N ILE A 6 -11.34 -10.49 10.86
CA ILE A 6 -12.35 -11.55 10.95
C ILE A 6 -11.72 -12.68 11.76
N THR A 7 -12.26 -12.96 12.94
CA THR A 7 -11.79 -14.02 13.86
C THR A 7 -12.73 -15.22 13.93
N GLU A 8 -13.89 -15.12 13.29
CA GLU A 8 -14.85 -16.21 13.12
C GLU A 8 -15.57 -16.09 11.77
N HIS A 9 -15.92 -17.22 11.16
CA HIS A 9 -16.77 -17.27 9.97
C HIS A 9 -17.67 -18.51 10.05
N PRO A 10 -18.97 -18.42 9.76
CA PRO A 10 -19.93 -19.51 9.99
C PRO A 10 -19.77 -20.74 9.06
N ILE A 11 -18.79 -20.72 8.13
CA ILE A 11 -18.67 -21.73 7.06
C ILE A 11 -17.20 -22.03 6.79
N LEU A 12 -16.37 -21.00 6.59
CA LEU A 12 -14.97 -21.14 6.24
C LEU A 12 -14.09 -21.18 7.49
N ALA A 13 -13.12 -22.08 7.52
CA ALA A 13 -12.05 -22.03 8.50
C ALA A 13 -11.15 -20.82 8.22
N ILE A 14 -10.69 -20.17 9.29
CA ILE A 14 -9.73 -19.07 9.17
C ILE A 14 -8.34 -19.65 9.07
N PRO A 15 -7.59 -19.39 7.99
CA PRO A 15 -6.25 -19.92 7.84
C PRO A 15 -5.31 -19.27 8.85
N GLU A 16 -4.37 -20.07 9.38
CA GLU A 16 -3.23 -19.53 10.12
C GLU A 16 -2.34 -18.73 9.15
N LYS A 17 -1.89 -17.56 9.60
CA LYS A 17 -1.03 -16.67 8.82
C LYS A 17 0.14 -16.23 9.67
N LYS A 18 1.30 -16.11 9.03
CA LYS A 18 2.51 -15.59 9.65
C LYS A 18 2.35 -14.09 9.90
N GLU A 19 2.43 -13.68 11.15
CA GLU A 19 2.44 -12.27 11.54
C GLU A 19 3.77 -11.61 11.11
N VAL A 20 3.67 -10.39 10.59
CA VAL A 20 4.81 -9.55 10.22
C VAL A 20 4.63 -8.14 10.74
N THR A 21 5.76 -7.48 11.02
CA THR A 21 5.81 -6.08 11.43
C THR A 21 6.15 -5.21 10.23
N PHE A 22 5.50 -4.06 10.11
CA PHE A 22 5.79 -3.04 9.09
C PHE A 22 5.60 -1.65 9.71
N THR A 23 5.93 -0.58 8.98
CA THR A 23 5.67 0.79 9.45
C THR A 23 4.66 1.51 8.56
N TRP A 24 3.82 2.33 9.17
CA TRP A 24 2.94 3.29 8.51
C TRP A 24 3.24 4.68 9.02
N ASN A 25 3.73 5.59 8.15
CA ASN A 25 4.12 6.95 8.54
C ASN A 25 5.07 6.95 9.76
N GLY A 26 6.06 6.03 9.75
CA GLY A 26 7.03 5.85 10.84
C GLY A 26 6.50 5.13 12.08
N ARG A 27 5.19 4.84 12.15
CA ARG A 27 4.59 4.09 13.26
C ARG A 27 4.58 2.60 12.98
N THR A 28 5.15 1.82 13.89
CA THR A 28 5.13 0.35 13.82
C THR A 28 3.71 -0.20 13.92
N LEU A 29 3.34 -1.05 12.95
CA LEU A 29 2.07 -1.77 12.86
C LEU A 29 2.33 -3.26 12.61
N THR A 30 1.27 -4.04 12.78
CA THR A 30 1.26 -5.49 12.59
C THR A 30 0.34 -5.87 11.44
N GLY A 31 0.76 -6.81 10.60
CA GLY A 31 -0.03 -7.41 9.52
C GLY A 31 0.31 -8.89 9.33
N TYR A 32 -0.15 -9.46 8.23
CA TYR A 32 0.18 -10.84 7.85
C TYR A 32 1.02 -10.87 6.58
N ASP A 33 2.01 -11.76 6.56
CA ASP A 33 2.88 -11.96 5.41
C ASP A 33 2.05 -12.29 4.16
N GLY A 34 2.33 -11.58 3.06
CA GLY A 34 1.68 -11.81 1.78
C GLY A 34 0.24 -11.28 1.64
N GLU A 35 -0.39 -10.74 2.69
CA GLU A 35 -1.67 -10.05 2.51
C GLU A 35 -1.50 -8.70 1.82
N MET A 36 -2.55 -8.14 1.22
CA MET A 36 -2.42 -6.83 0.57
C MET A 36 -2.18 -5.74 1.61
N ILE A 37 -1.26 -4.79 1.32
CA ILE A 37 -0.97 -3.65 2.21
C ILE A 37 -2.28 -2.96 2.66
N SER A 38 -3.23 -2.78 1.72
CA SER A 38 -4.52 -2.17 2.04
C SER A 38 -5.31 -2.93 3.12
N SER A 39 -5.26 -4.27 3.10
CA SER A 39 -5.92 -5.11 4.10
C SER A 39 -5.29 -4.92 5.48
N ALA A 40 -3.96 -4.83 5.54
CA ALA A 40 -3.23 -4.56 6.78
C ALA A 40 -3.56 -3.18 7.36
N LEU A 41 -3.61 -2.13 6.52
CA LEU A 41 -3.98 -0.78 6.95
C LEU A 41 -5.41 -0.72 7.51
N ILE A 42 -6.38 -1.29 6.79
CA ILE A 42 -7.78 -1.34 7.23
C ILE A 42 -7.92 -2.11 8.55
N ALA A 43 -7.21 -3.23 8.69
CA ALA A 43 -7.19 -3.99 9.92
C ALA A 43 -6.61 -3.20 11.11
N ASN A 44 -5.66 -2.29 10.86
CA ASN A 44 -5.15 -1.35 11.86
C ASN A 44 -6.02 -0.10 12.04
N GLY A 45 -7.20 -0.05 11.40
CA GLY A 45 -8.17 1.04 11.52
C GLY A 45 -7.90 2.24 10.61
N ILE A 46 -6.93 2.14 9.70
CA ILE A 46 -6.55 3.20 8.76
C ILE A 46 -7.39 3.05 7.50
N ASN A 47 -8.25 4.04 7.22
CA ASN A 47 -9.12 4.05 6.02
C ASN A 47 -8.71 5.12 5.01
N VAL A 48 -7.90 6.09 5.43
CA VAL A 48 -7.37 7.17 4.59
C VAL A 48 -5.89 6.91 4.38
N PHE A 49 -5.50 6.67 3.14
CA PHE A 49 -4.12 6.36 2.73
C PHE A 49 -3.40 7.60 2.20
N GLY A 50 -4.12 8.69 2.01
CA GLY A 50 -3.60 9.95 1.49
C GLY A 50 -4.75 10.89 1.13
N HIS A 51 -4.42 12.01 0.52
CA HIS A 51 -5.40 13.00 0.07
C HIS A 51 -5.14 13.39 -1.37
N HIS A 52 -6.23 13.58 -2.11
CA HIS A 52 -6.15 14.01 -3.50
C HIS A 52 -5.56 15.42 -3.59
N TYR A 53 -4.49 15.59 -4.38
CA TYR A 53 -3.69 16.81 -4.40
C TYR A 53 -4.46 18.09 -4.76
N LYS A 54 -5.58 17.97 -5.50
CA LYS A 54 -6.34 19.13 -6.01
C LYS A 54 -7.35 19.67 -5.00
N ASP A 55 -8.04 18.79 -4.27
CA ASP A 55 -9.19 19.14 -3.45
C ASP A 55 -9.10 18.66 -2.00
N GLY A 56 -8.02 17.96 -1.64
CA GLY A 56 -7.81 17.44 -0.29
C GLY A 56 -8.77 16.33 0.11
N SER A 57 -9.54 15.76 -0.84
CA SER A 57 -10.47 14.68 -0.53
C SER A 57 -9.72 13.44 -0.04
N PRO A 58 -10.20 12.73 1.01
CA PRO A 58 -9.53 11.55 1.53
C PRO A 58 -9.57 10.42 0.49
N GLN A 59 -8.43 9.77 0.27
CA GLN A 59 -8.29 8.63 -0.63
C GLN A 59 -7.96 7.36 0.17
N GLY A 60 -8.41 6.20 -0.33
CA GLY A 60 -8.22 4.91 0.33
C GLY A 60 -8.66 3.75 -0.56
N ILE A 61 -9.13 2.66 0.06
CA ILE A 61 -9.73 1.54 -0.67
C ILE A 61 -11.03 1.98 -1.36
N PHE A 62 -11.10 1.74 -2.66
CA PHE A 62 -12.32 1.90 -3.46
C PHE A 62 -12.59 0.67 -4.31
N CYS A 63 -11.77 0.42 -5.34
CA CYS A 63 -12.00 -0.67 -6.31
C CYS A 63 -11.50 -2.06 -5.88
N ALA A 64 -10.48 -2.12 -5.01
CA ALA A 64 -9.80 -3.35 -4.59
C ALA A 64 -9.36 -4.30 -5.74
N ASN A 65 -9.11 -3.77 -6.93
CA ASN A 65 -8.72 -4.56 -8.12
C ASN A 65 -7.61 -3.90 -8.97
N GLY A 66 -6.93 -2.88 -8.42
CA GLY A 66 -5.82 -2.20 -9.08
C GLY A 66 -6.20 -1.18 -10.15
N GLN A 67 -7.46 -0.79 -10.34
CA GLN A 67 -7.85 0.12 -11.43
C GLN A 67 -7.88 1.61 -11.04
N CYS A 68 -8.50 1.97 -9.89
CA CYS A 68 -8.83 3.37 -9.58
C CYS A 68 -7.68 4.24 -9.04
N SER A 69 -6.57 3.63 -8.62
CA SER A 69 -5.40 4.28 -8.00
C SER A 69 -5.67 5.11 -6.72
N GLN A 70 -6.88 5.13 -6.15
CA GLN A 70 -7.14 5.81 -4.86
C GLN A 70 -6.44 5.16 -3.67
N CYS A 71 -6.03 3.89 -3.80
CA CYS A 71 -5.31 3.16 -2.76
C CYS A 71 -3.79 3.35 -2.85
N LEU A 72 -3.30 4.39 -3.52
CA LEU A 72 -1.87 4.63 -3.70
C LEU A 72 -1.20 4.87 -2.35
N VAL A 73 -0.06 4.23 -2.14
CA VAL A 73 0.84 4.44 -0.99
C VAL A 73 2.27 4.46 -1.52
N ILE A 74 3.20 5.00 -0.73
CA ILE A 74 4.62 4.77 -0.97
C ILE A 74 5.05 3.58 -0.12
N ALA A 75 5.59 2.54 -0.74
CA ALA A 75 6.17 1.38 -0.06
C ALA A 75 7.65 1.28 -0.43
N ASP A 76 8.53 1.30 0.57
CA ASP A 76 9.98 1.25 0.41
C ASP A 76 10.50 2.25 -0.64
N GLY A 77 9.98 3.48 -0.59
CA GLY A 77 10.34 4.56 -1.50
C GLY A 77 9.64 4.55 -2.87
N HIS A 78 8.82 3.55 -3.17
CA HIS A 78 8.17 3.39 -4.48
C HIS A 78 6.65 3.58 -4.41
N PRO A 79 6.03 4.29 -5.37
CA PRO A 79 4.59 4.39 -5.45
C PRO A 79 3.97 3.06 -5.89
N VAL A 80 3.11 2.48 -5.06
CA VAL A 80 2.48 1.17 -5.32
C VAL A 80 0.98 1.19 -5.08
N LYS A 81 0.26 0.31 -5.77
CA LYS A 81 -1.16 0.08 -5.50
C LYS A 81 -1.29 -0.84 -4.29
N SER A 82 -1.59 -0.28 -3.11
CA SER A 82 -1.67 -1.06 -1.86
C SER A 82 -2.66 -2.23 -1.91
N CYS A 83 -3.69 -2.17 -2.77
CA CYS A 83 -4.65 -3.26 -2.98
C CYS A 83 -4.14 -4.44 -3.80
N MET A 84 -2.98 -4.30 -4.46
CA MET A 84 -2.37 -5.34 -5.29
C MET A 84 -0.94 -5.70 -4.83
N THR A 85 -0.44 -5.03 -3.80
CA THR A 85 0.94 -5.19 -3.34
C THR A 85 0.93 -6.01 -2.04
N PRO A 86 1.57 -7.19 -2.03
CA PRO A 86 1.70 -8.00 -0.83
C PRO A 86 2.60 -7.33 0.22
N LEU A 87 2.18 -7.38 1.48
CA LEU A 87 2.95 -6.94 2.63
C LEU A 87 4.09 -7.91 2.91
N GLN A 88 5.23 -7.38 3.33
CA GLN A 88 6.40 -8.16 3.75
C GLN A 88 6.94 -7.64 5.07
N GLN A 89 7.69 -8.49 5.77
CA GLN A 89 8.39 -8.11 7.00
C GLN A 89 9.30 -6.89 6.80
N GLY A 90 9.16 -5.90 7.69
CA GLY A 90 10.02 -4.72 7.76
C GLY A 90 9.69 -3.62 6.74
N MET A 91 8.67 -3.80 5.91
CA MET A 91 8.29 -2.83 4.89
C MET A 91 7.99 -1.44 5.49
N ALA A 92 8.49 -0.39 4.85
CA ALA A 92 8.22 1.00 5.20
C ALA A 92 7.14 1.58 4.29
N VAL A 93 5.95 1.84 4.85
CA VAL A 93 4.81 2.35 4.10
C VAL A 93 4.47 3.75 4.57
N THR A 94 4.20 4.67 3.65
CA THR A 94 3.74 6.03 3.97
C THR A 94 2.53 6.45 3.14
N SER A 95 1.79 7.42 3.66
CA SER A 95 0.70 8.06 2.93
C SER A 95 1.22 8.85 1.73
N VAL A 96 0.35 9.04 0.74
CA VAL A 96 0.58 9.94 -0.38
C VAL A 96 -0.20 11.22 -0.13
N ASP A 97 0.51 12.24 0.34
CA ASP A 97 -0.05 13.58 0.56
C ASP A 97 0.66 14.56 -0.37
N GLY A 98 -0.11 15.22 -1.24
CA GLY A 98 0.41 16.15 -2.24
C GLY A 98 1.00 15.46 -3.48
N LEU A 99 1.87 16.18 -4.19
CA LEU A 99 2.58 15.67 -5.36
C LEU A 99 3.95 15.11 -4.92
N PRO A 100 4.40 13.97 -5.48
CA PRO A 100 5.74 13.48 -5.20
C PRO A 100 6.79 14.45 -5.75
N GLU A 101 7.90 14.60 -5.02
CA GLU A 101 9.09 15.26 -5.53
C GLU A 101 9.80 14.33 -6.52
N LEU A 102 10.11 14.85 -7.71
CA LEU A 102 10.93 14.13 -8.66
C LEU A 102 12.40 14.19 -8.21
N PRO A 103 13.19 13.12 -8.41
CA PRO A 103 14.63 13.19 -8.23
C PRO A 103 15.23 14.32 -9.06
N ALA A 104 16.29 14.96 -8.56
CA ALA A 104 17.01 16.03 -9.26
C ALA A 104 17.83 15.55 -10.49
N GLU A 105 17.68 14.29 -10.89
CA GLU A 105 18.38 13.70 -12.03
C GLU A 105 17.72 14.11 -13.34
N ASP A 106 18.29 15.13 -13.99
CA ASP A 106 17.94 15.56 -15.35
C ASP A 106 18.76 14.82 -16.44
N THR A 107 19.49 13.76 -16.06
CA THR A 107 20.25 12.96 -17.03
C THR A 107 19.29 12.17 -17.90
N THR A 108 19.33 12.42 -19.21
CA THR A 108 18.58 11.62 -20.17
C THR A 108 19.11 10.19 -20.17
N ALA A 109 18.23 9.22 -19.91
CA ALA A 109 18.58 7.83 -20.11
C ALA A 109 18.92 7.61 -21.60
N PRO A 110 20.01 6.89 -21.94
CA PRO A 110 20.31 6.59 -23.32
C PRO A 110 19.16 5.79 -23.94
N VAL A 111 18.56 6.36 -24.99
CA VAL A 111 17.54 5.67 -25.77
C VAL A 111 18.27 4.72 -26.72
N ALA A 112 18.01 3.42 -26.57
CA ALA A 112 18.44 2.41 -27.52
C ALA A 112 17.22 1.86 -28.26
N ASP A 113 17.41 1.48 -29.52
CA ASP A 113 16.37 0.77 -30.26
C ASP A 113 16.05 -0.56 -29.59
N ILE A 114 14.76 -0.88 -29.47
CA ILE A 114 14.33 -2.20 -28.98
C ILE A 114 14.74 -3.22 -30.05
N PRO A 115 15.50 -4.27 -29.71
CA PRO A 115 15.86 -5.30 -30.68
C PRO A 115 14.58 -5.91 -31.29
N VAL A 116 14.43 -5.78 -32.59
CA VAL A 116 13.36 -6.46 -33.33
C VAL A 116 13.92 -7.83 -33.74
N THR A 117 13.46 -8.88 -33.07
CA THR A 117 13.63 -10.28 -33.51
C THR A 117 12.37 -10.77 -34.19
#